data_AF-A0AAJ1II62-F1
#
_entry.id   AF-A0AAJ1II62-F1
#
_cell.length_a   1.000
_cell.length_b   1.000
_cell.length_c   1.000
_cell.angle_alpha   90.00
_cell.angle_beta   90.00
_cell.angle_gamma   90.00
#
_symmetry.space_group_name_H-M   'P 1'
#
loop_
_entity.id
_entity.type
_entity.pdbx_description
1 polymer ?
#
loop_
_entity_poly.entity_id
_entity_poly.type
_entity_poly.pdbx_seq_one_letter_code
_entity_poly.pdbx_strand_id
1 'polypeptide(L)' 'MIELTKLNGEIFYVNPHQIEYITAQPDVTLVMLSGKRLVVREDYQSVLDRIVEYRSLIGAFKNEE' A
#
# COMPACT_ATOMS: atom_id res chain seq x y z
N MET A 1 4.59 7.33 -2.10
CA MET A 1 4.59 6.34 -0.99
C MET A 1 3.26 6.43 -0.29
N ILE A 2 2.72 5.32 0.22
CA ILE A 2 1.50 5.31 1.02
C ILE A 2 1.86 5.10 2.49
N GLU A 3 1.22 5.84 3.39
CA GLU A 3 1.33 5.65 4.84
C GLU A 3 0.54 4.41 5.25
N LEU A 4 1.07 3.61 6.16
CA LEU A 4 0.41 2.45 6.78
C LEU A 4 0.88 2.29 8.23
N THR A 5 0.12 1.53 9.01
CA THR A 5 0.41 1.29 10.43
C THR A 5 0.61 -0.19 10.68
N LYS A 6 1.76 -0.56 11.25
CA LYS A 6 1.98 -1.94 11.72
C LYS A 6 1.07 -2.26 12.90
N LEU A 7 0.89 -3.54 13.20
CA LEU A 7 0.09 -3.98 14.36
C LEU A 7 0.60 -3.43 15.70
N ASN A 8 1.90 -3.14 15.82
CA ASN A 8 2.51 -2.54 17.01
C ASN A 8 2.30 -1.01 17.12
N GLY A 9 1.58 -0.38 16.18
CA GLY A 9 1.34 1.06 16.17
C GLY A 9 2.42 1.90 15.46
N GLU A 10 3.49 1.28 14.97
CA GLU A 10 4.53 1.99 14.22
C GLU A 10 4.01 2.40 12.83
N ILE A 11 4.09 3.69 12.53
CA ILE A 11 3.77 4.26 11.22
C ILE A 11 4.96 4.05 10.28
N PHE A 12 4.68 3.63 9.06
CA PHE A 12 5.69 3.46 8.01
C PHE A 12 5.12 3.81 6.64
N TYR A 13 6.02 4.06 5.69
CA TYR A 13 5.66 4.38 4.31
C TYR A 13 6.15 3.28 3.37
N VAL A 14 5.28 2.81 2.48
CA VAL A 14 5.61 1.76 1.51
C VAL A 14 5.40 2.25 0.08
N ASN A 15 6.20 1.73 -0.84
CA ASN A 15 5.99 1.92 -2.27
C ASN A 15 4.92 0.94 -2.76
N PRO A 16 3.73 1.41 -3.15
CA PRO A 16 2.67 0.51 -3.60
C PRO A 16 2.97 -0.19 -4.93
N HIS A 17 3.94 0.31 -5.72
CA HIS A 17 4.38 -0.38 -6.94
C HIS A 17 5.22 -1.64 -6.67
N GLN A 18 5.71 -1.81 -5.44
CA GLN A 18 6.48 -3.00 -5.05
C GLN A 18 5.62 -4.05 -4.35
N ILE A 19 4.31 -3.80 -4.20
CA ILE A 19 3.38 -4.81 -3.69
C ILE A 19 3.11 -5.80 -4.82
N GLU A 20 3.33 -7.07 -4.54
CA GLU A 20 3.03 -8.19 -5.44
C GLU A 20 1.54 -8.57 -5.33
N TYR A 21 1.07 -8.80 -4.10
CA TYR A 21 -0.34 -9.06 -3.80
C TYR A 21 -0.69 -8.70 -2.34
N ILE A 22 -1.99 -8.63 -2.05
CA ILE A 22 -2.53 -8.36 -0.71
C ILE A 22 -3.45 -9.52 -0.31
N THR A 23 -3.34 -9.97 0.93
CA THR A 23 -4.27 -10.95 1.54
C THR A 23 -4.98 -10.32 2.74
N ALA A 24 -6.21 -10.75 3.03
CA ALA A 24 -7.05 -10.20 4.10
C ALA A 24 -7.72 -11.29 4.96
N GLN A 25 -6.92 -12.15 5.60
CA GLN A 25 -7.40 -13.17 6.54
C GLN A 25 -6.33 -13.51 7.59
N PRO A 26 -6.59 -13.32 8.91
CA PRO A 26 -7.59 -12.41 9.51
C PRO A 26 -7.22 -10.93 9.38
N ASP A 27 -5.92 -10.64 9.24
CA ASP A 27 -5.36 -9.30 9.08
C ASP A 27 -4.96 -9.03 7.63
N VAL A 28 -4.77 -7.76 7.30
CA VAL A 28 -4.24 -7.36 5.98
C VAL A 28 -2.74 -7.54 5.95
N THR A 29 -2.26 -8.33 4.99
CA THR A 29 -0.84 -8.56 4.73
C THR A 29 -0.48 -8.13 3.32
N LEU A 30 0.48 -7.21 3.20
CA LEU A 30 1.10 -6.83 1.95
C LEU A 30 2.29 -7.74 1.70
N VAL A 31 2.28 -8.44 0.57
CA VAL A 31 3.42 -9.23 0.10
C VAL A 31 4.15 -8.42 -0.94
N MET A 32 5.41 -8.12 -0.66
CA MET A 32 6.27 -7.31 -1.52
C MET A 32 7.01 -8.19 -2.52
N LEU A 33 7.35 -7.64 -3.70
CA LEU A 33 8.19 -8.31 -4.71
C LEU A 33 9.57 -8.74 -4.17
N SER A 34 10.03 -8.13 -3.09
CA SER A 34 11.27 -8.51 -2.38
C SER A 34 11.13 -9.76 -1.51
N GLY A 35 9.92 -10.33 -1.40
CA GLY A 35 9.58 -11.40 -0.45
C GLY A 35 9.25 -10.91 0.96
N LYS A 36 9.39 -9.61 1.25
CA LYS A 36 9.01 -9.03 2.55
C LYS A 36 7.50 -9.09 2.74
N ARG A 37 7.06 -9.48 3.94
CA ARG A 37 5.64 -9.46 4.34
C ARG A 37 5.41 -8.37 5.38
N LEU A 38 4.38 -7.57 5.18
CA LEU A 38 4.03 -6.46 6.06
C LEU A 38 2.57 -6.63 6.51
N VAL A 39 2.37 -6.84 7.79
CA VAL A 39 1.03 -6.94 8.39
C VAL A 39 0.65 -5.56 8.92
N VAL A 40 -0.54 -5.10 8.54
CA VAL A 40 -1.01 -3.73 8.82
C VAL A 40 -2.34 -3.73 9.54
N ARG A 41 -2.64 -2.62 10.22
CA ARG A 41 -3.90 -2.42 10.96
C ARG A 41 -5.05 -1.98 10.07
N GLU A 42 -4.73 -1.36 8.94
CA GLU A 42 -5.69 -0.93 7.94
C GLU A 42 -6.42 -2.13 7.32
N ASP A 43 -7.70 -1.95 7.00
CA ASP A 43 -8.44 -2.91 6.18
C ASP A 43 -8.03 -2.80 4.70
N TYR A 44 -8.47 -3.78 3.91
CA TYR A 44 -8.10 -3.85 2.50
C TYR A 44 -8.56 -2.60 1.73
N GLN A 45 -9.75 -2.08 2.04
CA GLN A 45 -10.32 -0.93 1.33
C GLN A 45 -9.49 0.33 1.59
N SER A 46 -9.09 0.59 2.83
CA SER A 46 -8.24 1.71 3.21
C SER A 46 -6.89 1.66 2.51
N VAL A 47 -6.29 0.47 2.40
CA VAL A 47 -5.03 0.29 1.65
C VAL A 47 -5.26 0.57 0.16
N LEU A 48 -6.34 0.04 -0.42
CA LEU A 48 -6.69 0.24 -1.83
C LEU A 48 -6.90 1.73 -2.17
N ASP A 49 -7.65 2.45 -1.34
CA ASP A 49 -7.95 3.87 -1.54
C ASP A 49 -6.66 4.70 -1.55
N ARG A 50 -5.74 4.44 -0.60
CA ARG A 50 -4.41 5.08 -0.57
C ARG A 50 -3.58 4.76 -1.82
N ILE A 51 -3.68 3.54 -2.36
CA ILE A 51 -3.00 3.16 -3.61
C ILE A 51 -3.59 3.93 -4.79
N VAL A 52 -4.92 4.03 -4.88
CA VAL A 52 -5.62 4.75 -5.96
C VAL A 52 -5.28 6.24 -5.91
N GLU A 53 -5.33 6.85 -4.72
CA GLU A 53 -4.94 8.24 -4.50
C GLU A 53 -3.49 8.49 -4.95
N TYR A 54 -2.55 7.67 -4.49
CA TYR A 54 -1.15 7.75 -4.91
C TYR A 54 -1.00 7.63 -6.44
N ARG A 55 -1.72 6.69 -7.06
CA ARG A 55 -1.70 6.49 -8.52
C ARG A 55 -2.29 7.67 -9.28
N SER A 56 -3.33 8.31 -8.75
CA SER A 56 -3.95 9.50 -9.37
C SER A 56 -2.97 10.67 -9.43
N LEU A 57 -2.19 10.86 -8.36
CA LEU A 57 -1.21 11.95 -8.25
C LEU A 57 -0.03 11.75 -9.21
N ILE A 58 0.47 10.53 -9.38
CA ILE A 58 1.56 10.24 -10.34
C ILE A 58 1.08 10.20 -11.79
N GLY A 59 -0.18 9.79 -12.02
CA GLY A 59 -0.77 9.65 -13.35
C GLY A 59 -1.20 10.98 -13.97
N ALA A 60 -1.44 11.99 -13.14
CA ALA A 60 -1.75 13.35 -13.58
C ALA A 60 -0.60 14.02 -14.38
N PHE A 61 0.63 13.48 -14.33
CA PHE A 61 1.77 13.97 -15.11
C PHE A 61 1.85 13.39 -16.54
N LYS A 62 0.88 12.58 -16.96
CA LYS A 62 0.78 12.10 -18.34
C LYS A 62 -0.20 12.99 -19.10
N ASN A 63 0.25 14.17 -19.53
CA ASN A 63 -0.25 14.98 -20.66
C ASN A 63 0.44 16.36 -20.64
N GLU A 64 1.73 16.40 -20.92
CA GLU A 64 2.31 17.55 -21.62
C GLU A 64 2.79 17.00 -22.96
N GLU A 65 2.14 17.47 -24.03
CA GLU A 65 2.44 17.17 -25.44
C GLU A 65 3.84 17.63 -25.86
#